data_AF-A0A970ND41-F1
#
_entry.id   AF-A0A970ND41-F1
#
_cell.length_a   1.000
_cell.length_b   1.000
_cell.length_c   1.000
_cell.angle_alpha   90.00
_cell.angle_beta   90.00
_cell.angle_gamma   90.00
#
_symmetry.space_group_name_H-M   'P 1'
#
loop_
_entity.id
_entity.type
_entity.pdbx_description
1 polymer ?
#
loop_
_entity_poly.entity_id
_entity_poly.type
_entity_poly.pdbx_seq_one_letter_code
_entity_poly.pdbx_strand_id
1 'polypeptide(L)'
;MWPLAQIEAFILTSILGIAAGFIFDYYQAVIRGARIRRYPQYLLDLSVWIFMILIIGLALLLINQAEIRAYVFIALLVGAIIYFRYMGQFIRQPVDLLGKATANLLRTLWRLIWSPFKRIKAWLTRLYQQRMIPPENPEDIDQ
;
A
#
# COMPACT_ATOMS: atom_id res chain seq x y z
N MET A 1 -35.76 13.60 -19.98
CA MET A 1 -34.28 13.65 -19.99
C MET A 1 -33.66 13.83 -18.60
N TRP A 2 -34.38 14.32 -17.58
CA TRP A 2 -33.86 14.50 -16.20
C TRP A 2 -33.61 13.23 -15.35
N PRO A 3 -34.47 12.18 -15.34
CA PRO A 3 -34.30 11.04 -14.43
C PRO A 3 -33.22 10.05 -14.89
N LEU A 4 -32.94 9.96 -16.20
CA LEU A 4 -31.97 9.02 -16.74
C LEU A 4 -30.54 9.36 -16.29
N ALA A 5 -30.18 10.66 -16.28
CA ALA A 5 -28.87 11.11 -15.83
C ALA A 5 -28.63 10.81 -14.33
N GLN A 6 -29.68 10.87 -13.50
CA GLN A 6 -29.59 10.53 -12.08
C GLN A 6 -29.34 9.03 -11.86
N ILE A 7 -30.02 8.18 -12.65
CA ILE A 7 -29.82 6.73 -12.61
C ILE A 7 -28.42 6.36 -13.11
N GLU A 8 -27.96 6.98 -14.20
CA GLU A 8 -26.61 6.80 -14.72
C GLU A 8 -25.55 7.17 -13.68
N ALA A 9 -25.67 8.37 -13.08
CA ALA A 9 -24.76 8.81 -12.02
C ALA A 9 -24.76 7.83 -10.83
N PHE A 10 -25.94 7.33 -10.43
CA PHE A 10 -26.05 6.33 -9.38
C PHE A 10 -25.34 5.03 -9.73
N ILE A 11 -25.59 4.46 -10.92
CA ILE A 11 -24.97 3.20 -11.36
C ILE A 11 -23.45 3.34 -11.46
N LEU A 12 -22.95 4.41 -12.09
CA LEU A 12 -21.51 4.67 -12.21
C LEU A 12 -20.85 4.84 -10.83
N THR A 13 -21.53 5.53 -9.91
CA THR A 13 -21.06 5.68 -8.53
C THR A 13 -21.08 4.34 -7.77
N SER A 14 -22.06 3.47 -8.02
CA SER A 14 -22.07 2.12 -7.45
C SER A 14 -20.94 1.24 -8.00
N ILE A 15 -20.63 1.34 -9.30
CA ILE A 15 -19.47 0.67 -9.90
C ILE A 15 -18.17 1.17 -9.25
N LEU A 16 -18.08 2.48 -8.99
CA LEU A 16 -16.96 3.07 -8.25
C LEU A 16 -16.86 2.51 -6.83
N GLY A 17 -18.00 2.28 -6.15
CA GLY A 17 -18.05 1.60 -4.86
C GLY A 17 -17.56 0.14 -4.90
N ILE A 18 -17.88 -0.59 -5.97
CA ILE A 18 -17.35 -1.95 -6.21
C ILE A 18 -15.84 -1.90 -6.41
N ALA A 19 -15.35 -0.97 -7.24
CA ALA A 19 -13.91 -0.78 -7.47
C ALA A 19 -13.17 -0.40 -6.18
N ALA A 20 -13.76 0.48 -5.37
CA ALA A 20 -13.27 0.86 -4.06
C ALA A 20 -13.13 -0.36 -3.11
N GLY A 21 -14.16 -1.20 -3.04
CA GLY A 21 -14.14 -2.45 -2.28
C GLY A 21 -13.02 -3.39 -2.74
N PHE A 22 -12.84 -3.52 -4.06
CA PHE A 22 -11.77 -4.31 -4.65
C PHE A 22 -10.37 -3.80 -4.30
N ILE A 23 -10.13 -2.49 -4.45
CA ILE A 23 -8.83 -1.88 -4.10
C ILE A 23 -8.52 -2.13 -2.62
N PHE A 24 -9.52 -1.99 -1.75
CA PHE A 24 -9.35 -2.20 -0.32
C PHE A 24 -9.06 -3.66 0.05
N ASP A 25 -9.78 -4.63 -0.52
CA ASP A 25 -9.50 -6.06 -0.26
C ASP A 25 -8.12 -6.46 -0.79
N TYR A 26 -7.75 -5.99 -1.98
CA TYR A 26 -6.42 -6.21 -2.54
C TYR A 26 -5.32 -5.62 -1.65
N TYR A 27 -5.51 -4.37 -1.19
CA TYR A 27 -4.61 -3.75 -0.24
C TYR A 27 -4.44 -4.61 1.03
N GLN A 28 -5.54 -5.06 1.63
CA GLN A 28 -5.47 -5.92 2.80
C GLN A 28 -4.76 -7.25 2.50
N ALA A 29 -4.96 -7.84 1.34
CA ALA A 29 -4.27 -9.06 0.92
C ALA A 29 -2.75 -8.85 0.84
N VAL A 30 -2.30 -7.71 0.33
CA VAL A 30 -0.88 -7.32 0.32
C VAL A 30 -0.35 -7.16 1.75
N ILE A 31 -1.09 -6.47 2.63
CA ILE A 31 -0.69 -6.30 4.05
C ILE A 31 -0.55 -7.65 4.76
N ARG A 32 -1.54 -8.54 4.60
CA ARG A 32 -1.52 -9.90 5.15
C ARG A 32 -0.34 -10.70 4.60
N GLY A 33 -0.10 -10.66 3.30
CA GLY A 33 1.00 -11.36 2.63
C GLY A 33 2.38 -10.86 3.07
N ALA A 34 2.54 -9.55 3.24
CA ALA A 34 3.79 -8.90 3.62
C ALA A 34 4.10 -9.01 5.13
N ARG A 35 3.13 -9.44 5.95
CA ARG A 35 3.23 -9.51 7.43
C ARG A 35 3.72 -8.20 8.03
N ILE A 36 3.15 -7.09 7.56
CA ILE A 36 3.54 -5.74 7.97
C ILE A 36 3.19 -5.52 9.45
N ARG A 37 4.11 -4.91 10.21
CA ARG A 37 3.95 -4.60 11.65
C ARG A 37 3.11 -3.31 11.83
N ARG A 38 2.65 -3.06 13.05
CA ARG A 38 1.72 -1.97 13.39
C ARG A 38 2.12 -0.58 12.84
N TYR A 39 3.35 -0.14 13.04
CA TYR A 39 3.78 1.21 12.62
C TYR A 39 3.75 1.45 11.09
N PRO A 40 4.41 0.64 10.25
CA PRO A 40 4.33 0.82 8.80
C PRO A 40 2.93 0.60 8.23
N GLN A 41 2.06 -0.16 8.91
CA GLN A 41 0.67 -0.33 8.51
C GLN A 41 -0.09 1.01 8.53
N TYR A 42 0.07 1.84 9.56
CA TYR A 42 -0.61 3.14 9.63
C TYR A 42 -0.23 4.08 8.48
N LEU A 43 1.04 4.05 8.05
CA LEU A 43 1.51 4.87 6.93
C LEU A 43 0.90 4.39 5.61
N LEU A 44 0.78 3.08 5.43
CA LEU A 44 0.15 2.48 4.25
C LEU A 44 -1.37 2.66 4.25
N ASP A 45 -2.00 2.59 5.42
CA ASP A 45 -3.43 2.89 5.55
C ASP A 45 -3.66 4.35 5.11
N LEU A 46 -2.88 5.29 5.64
CA LEU A 46 -2.98 6.70 5.25
C LEU A 46 -2.78 6.92 3.75
N SER A 47 -1.79 6.27 3.13
CA SER A 47 -1.54 6.43 1.70
C SER A 47 -2.68 5.88 0.85
N VAL A 48 -3.26 4.74 1.23
CA VAL A 48 -4.43 4.17 0.55
C VAL A 48 -5.66 5.04 0.75
N TRP A 49 -5.90 5.59 1.94
CA TRP A 49 -7.01 6.50 2.18
C TRP A 49 -6.91 7.77 1.33
N ILE A 50 -5.73 8.39 1.25
CA ILE A 50 -5.51 9.56 0.39
C ILE A 50 -5.76 9.20 -1.08
N PHE A 51 -5.23 8.07 -1.54
CA PHE A 51 -5.43 7.58 -2.90
C PHE A 51 -6.91 7.31 -3.22
N MET A 52 -7.64 6.70 -2.28
CA MET A 52 -9.07 6.42 -2.40
C MET A 52 -9.90 7.70 -2.47
N ILE A 53 -9.63 8.67 -1.59
CA ILE A 53 -10.30 9.98 -1.62
C ILE A 53 -10.05 10.67 -2.96
N LEU A 54 -8.82 10.61 -3.48
CA LEU A 54 -8.47 11.22 -4.75
C LEU A 54 -9.21 10.55 -5.91
N ILE A 55 -9.17 9.21 -6.02
CA ILE A 55 -9.87 8.48 -7.09
C ILE A 55 -11.37 8.74 -7.03
N ILE A 56 -11.98 8.61 -5.85
CA ILE A 56 -13.42 8.79 -5.70
C ILE A 56 -13.80 10.24 -6.01
N GLY A 57 -13.05 11.21 -5.49
CA GLY A 57 -13.28 12.64 -5.73
C GLY A 57 -13.17 13.00 -7.21
N LEU A 58 -12.13 12.51 -7.91
CA LEU A 58 -11.97 12.72 -9.35
C LEU A 58 -13.10 12.08 -10.15
N ALA A 59 -13.48 10.85 -9.82
CA ALA A 59 -14.60 10.18 -10.50
C ALA A 59 -15.92 10.93 -10.26
N LEU A 60 -16.18 11.44 -9.05
CA LEU A 60 -17.37 12.25 -8.77
C LEU A 60 -17.36 13.60 -9.48
N LEU A 61 -16.19 14.21 -9.68
CA LEU A 61 -16.06 15.41 -10.50
C LEU A 61 -16.48 15.14 -11.95
N LEU A 62 -16.11 13.98 -12.50
CA LEU A 62 -16.47 13.59 -13.87
C LEU A 62 -17.94 13.17 -14.01
N ILE A 63 -18.49 12.46 -13.01
CA ILE A 63 -19.85 11.89 -13.09
C ILE A 63 -20.92 12.92 -12.73
N ASN A 64 -20.70 13.73 -11.69
CA ASN A 64 -21.73 14.58 -11.09
C ASN A 64 -21.24 16.01 -10.80
N GLN A 65 -20.16 16.45 -11.45
CA GLN A 65 -19.51 17.76 -11.20
C GLN A 65 -19.17 18.02 -9.73
N ALA A 66 -18.87 16.94 -8.98
CA ALA A 66 -18.59 16.96 -7.55
C ALA A 66 -19.75 17.51 -6.69
N GLU A 67 -20.99 17.49 -7.18
CA GLU A 67 -22.14 17.77 -6.33
C GLU A 67 -22.28 16.67 -5.27
N ILE A 68 -22.04 17.05 -4.01
CA ILE A 68 -22.12 16.15 -2.85
C ILE A 68 -23.60 15.96 -2.51
N ARG A 69 -24.18 14.87 -3.01
CA ARG A 69 -25.57 14.48 -2.74
C ARG A 69 -25.61 13.18 -1.94
N ALA A 70 -26.62 13.03 -1.08
CA ALA A 70 -26.73 11.86 -0.20
C ALA A 70 -26.74 10.52 -0.95
N TYR A 71 -27.35 10.47 -2.15
CA TYR A 71 -27.39 9.25 -2.96
C TYR A 71 -26.01 8.80 -3.46
N VAL A 72 -25.01 9.68 -3.53
CA VAL A 72 -23.64 9.34 -3.94
C VAL A 72 -23.01 8.41 -2.90
N PHE A 73 -23.11 8.78 -1.62
CA PHE A 73 -22.62 7.95 -0.52
C PHE A 73 -23.37 6.62 -0.44
N ILE A 74 -24.69 6.65 -0.65
CA ILE A 74 -25.51 5.42 -0.70
C ILE A 74 -25.05 4.53 -1.86
N ALA A 75 -24.84 5.08 -3.05
CA ALA A 75 -24.40 4.33 -4.22
C ALA A 75 -23.02 3.68 -3.99
N LEU A 76 -22.05 4.44 -3.43
CA LEU A 76 -20.74 3.91 -3.05
C LEU A 76 -20.86 2.77 -2.03
N LEU A 77 -21.69 2.94 -1.00
CA LEU A 77 -21.90 1.95 0.04
C LEU A 77 -22.55 0.68 -0.52
N VAL A 78 -23.59 0.84 -1.34
CA VAL A 78 -24.28 -0.27 -2.03
C VAL A 78 -23.29 -1.03 -2.91
N GLY A 79 -22.47 -0.33 -3.70
CA GLY A 79 -21.41 -0.93 -4.50
C GLY A 79 -20.41 -1.73 -3.66
N ALA A 80 -19.92 -1.16 -2.57
CA ALA A 80 -19.00 -1.83 -1.66
C ALA A 80 -19.64 -3.07 -1.02
N ILE A 81 -20.90 -2.99 -0.58
CA ILE A 81 -21.63 -4.14 -0.04
C ILE A 81 -21.80 -5.24 -1.09
N ILE A 82 -22.17 -4.88 -2.32
CA ILE A 82 -22.28 -5.82 -3.44
C ILE A 82 -20.95 -6.55 -3.65
N TYR A 83 -19.86 -5.80 -3.68
CA TYR A 83 -18.52 -6.36 -3.79
C TYR A 83 -18.24 -7.39 -2.69
N PHE A 84 -18.36 -7.01 -1.41
CA PHE A 84 -18.00 -7.92 -0.31
C PHE A 84 -18.96 -9.12 -0.19
N ARG A 85 -20.24 -8.95 -0.52
CA ARG A 85 -21.26 -9.99 -0.34
C ARG A 85 -21.27 -11.02 -1.46
N TYR A 86 -21.04 -10.59 -2.70
CA TYR A 86 -21.17 -11.45 -3.88
C TYR A 86 -19.82 -11.76 -4.50
N MET A 87 -18.95 -10.77 -4.70
CA MET A 87 -17.70 -10.96 -5.44
C MET A 87 -16.56 -11.44 -4.52
N GLY A 88 -16.53 -10.96 -3.28
CA GLY A 88 -15.46 -11.20 -2.32
C GLY A 88 -15.13 -12.69 -2.11
N GLN A 89 -16.12 -13.58 -2.16
CA GLN A 89 -15.87 -15.02 -2.01
C GLN A 89 -15.21 -15.65 -3.25
N PHE A 90 -15.63 -15.24 -4.46
CA PHE A 90 -15.08 -15.79 -5.71
C PHE A 90 -13.66 -15.29 -5.99
N ILE A 91 -13.42 -14.01 -5.73
CA ILE A 91 -12.13 -13.37 -6.03
C ILE A 91 -11.11 -13.50 -4.90
N ARG A 92 -11.48 -14.09 -3.76
CA ARG A 92 -10.59 -14.15 -2.59
C ARG A 92 -9.26 -14.84 -2.89
N GLN A 93 -9.32 -15.99 -3.55
CA GLN A 93 -8.14 -16.78 -3.88
C GLN A 93 -7.19 -16.04 -4.84
N PRO A 94 -7.64 -15.50 -6.00
CA PRO A 94 -6.76 -14.75 -6.87
C PRO A 94 -6.24 -13.48 -6.20
N VAL A 95 -7.08 -12.76 -5.43
CA VAL A 95 -6.66 -11.56 -4.70
C VAL A 95 -5.58 -11.88 -3.65
N ASP A 96 -5.74 -12.95 -2.87
CA ASP A 96 -4.72 -13.37 -1.90
C ASP A 96 -3.43 -13.86 -2.57
N LEU A 97 -3.52 -14.54 -3.72
CA LEU A 97 -2.35 -14.97 -4.49
C LEU A 97 -1.56 -13.76 -5.00
N LEU A 98 -2.25 -12.82 -5.64
CA LEU A 98 -1.65 -11.57 -6.12
C LEU A 98 -1.08 -10.75 -4.97
N GLY A 99 -1.80 -10.64 -3.86
CA GLY A 99 -1.34 -9.96 -2.65
C GLY A 99 -0.03 -10.53 -2.13
N LYS A 100 0.10 -11.87 -2.05
CA LYS A 100 1.35 -12.55 -1.66
C LYS A 100 2.47 -12.35 -2.68
N ALA A 101 2.17 -12.40 -3.98
CA ALA A 101 3.16 -12.18 -5.04
C ALA A 101 3.74 -10.76 -4.95
N THR A 102 2.88 -9.75 -4.83
CA THR A 102 3.26 -8.34 -4.66
C THR A 102 4.05 -8.13 -3.38
N ALA A 103 3.63 -8.73 -2.26
CA ALA A 103 4.36 -8.68 -1.00
C ALA A 103 5.78 -9.26 -1.13
N ASN A 104 5.94 -10.40 -1.81
CA ASN A 104 7.24 -11.02 -2.04
C ASN A 104 8.14 -10.17 -2.95
N LEU A 105 7.55 -9.53 -3.97
CA LEU A 105 8.26 -8.59 -4.84
C LEU A 105 8.79 -7.42 -4.02
N LEU A 106 7.93 -6.74 -3.26
CA LEU A 106 8.31 -5.62 -2.40
C LEU A 106 9.40 -6.01 -1.40
N ARG A 107 9.29 -7.19 -0.78
CA ARG A 107 10.31 -7.70 0.15
C ARG A 107 11.65 -7.98 -0.54
N THR A 108 11.63 -8.41 -1.79
CA THR A 108 12.84 -8.71 -2.56
C THR A 108 13.52 -7.44 -3.01
N LEU A 109 12.75 -6.47 -3.51
CA LEU A 109 13.24 -5.11 -3.82
C LEU A 109 13.83 -4.44 -2.59
N TRP A 110 13.14 -4.51 -1.45
CA TRP A 110 13.64 -3.95 -0.19
C TRP A 110 14.97 -4.56 0.25
N ARG A 111 15.11 -5.90 0.14
CA ARG A 111 16.36 -6.59 0.44
C ARG A 111 17.47 -6.21 -0.55
N LEU A 112 17.15 -6.08 -1.83
CA LEU A 112 18.10 -5.68 -2.86
C LEU A 112 18.65 -4.27 -2.60
N ILE A 113 17.80 -3.34 -2.18
CA ILE A 113 18.19 -1.94 -1.87
C ILE A 113 18.94 -1.85 -0.54
N TRP A 114 18.50 -2.56 0.51
CA TRP A 114 19.07 -2.42 1.85
C TRP A 114 20.33 -3.27 2.10
N SER A 115 20.50 -4.37 1.35
CA SER A 115 21.67 -5.24 1.46
C SER A 115 23.01 -4.57 1.11
N PRO A 116 23.15 -3.77 0.02
CA PRO A 116 24.40 -3.08 -0.26
C PRO A 116 24.71 -2.04 0.82
N PHE A 117 23.70 -1.34 1.34
CA PHE A 117 23.91 -0.30 2.34
C PHE A 117 24.49 -0.87 3.66
N LYS A 118 24.01 -2.05 4.08
CA LYS A 118 24.60 -2.76 5.23
C LYS A 118 26.05 -3.20 4.96
N ARG A 119 26.33 -3.70 3.75
CA ARG A 119 27.68 -4.11 3.36
C ARG A 119 28.64 -2.93 3.31
N ILE A 120 28.19 -1.80 2.76
CA ILE A 120 28.97 -0.55 2.70
C ILE A 120 29.28 -0.04 4.11
N LYS A 121 28.28 0.00 5.01
CA LYS A 121 28.54 0.37 6.41
C LYS A 121 29.55 -0.56 7.07
N ALA A 122 29.39 -1.88 6.93
CA ALA A 122 30.31 -2.86 7.50
C ALA A 122 31.73 -2.74 6.92
N TRP A 123 31.85 -2.41 5.64
CA TRP A 123 33.15 -2.16 5.00
C TRP A 123 33.80 -0.88 5.53
N LEU A 124 33.02 0.21 5.69
CA LEU A 124 33.48 1.46 6.30
C LEU A 124 33.96 1.27 7.75
N THR A 125 33.23 0.53 8.59
CA THR A 125 33.67 0.29 9.98
C THR A 125 34.96 -0.53 10.04
N ARG A 126 35.16 -1.48 9.12
CA ARG A 126 36.42 -2.24 9.02
C ARG A 126 37.60 -1.34 8.64
N LEU A 127 37.41 -0.41 7.71
CA LEU A 127 38.43 0.57 7.34
C LEU A 127 38.77 1.53 8.48
N TYR A 128 37.76 1.95 9.26
CA TYR A 128 37.99 2.79 10.43
C TYR A 128 38.77 2.05 11.52
N GLN A 129 38.41 0.79 11.83
CA GLN A 129 39.11 -0.02 12.82
C GLN A 129 40.56 -0.32 12.46
N GLN A 130 40.89 -0.56 11.18
CA GLN A 130 42.28 -0.76 10.76
C GLN A 130 43.16 0.48 10.90
N ARG A 131 42.58 1.69 10.84
CA ARG A 131 43.31 2.95 11.05
C ARG A 131 43.53 3.31 12.52
N MET A 132 42.94 2.58 13.47
CA MET A 132 42.91 2.93 14.90
C MET A 132 43.71 1.96 15.78
N ILE A 133 44.60 1.14 15.20
CA ILE A 133 45.63 0.44 15.96
C ILE A 133 46.65 1.51 16.40
N PRO A 134 46.76 1.84 17.70
CA PRO A 134 47.80 2.75 18.17
C PRO A 134 49.15 2.11 17.84
N PRO A 135 50.17 2.87 17.41
CA PRO A 135 51.51 2.31 17.26
C PRO A 135 51.93 1.68 18.60
N GLU A 136 52.39 0.43 18.53
CA GLU A 136 52.95 -0.31 19.67
C GLU A 136 54.05 0.56 20.30
N ASN A 137 53.94 0.81 21.61
CA ASN A 137 54.88 1.66 22.32
C ASN A 137 56.25 0.97 22.26
N PRO A 138 57.31 1.62 21.75
CA PRO A 138 58.65 1.01 21.71
C PRO A 138 59.14 0.55 23.10
N GLU A 139 58.60 1.12 24.18
CA GLU A 139 58.91 0.74 25.57
C GLU A 139 58.38 -0.64 26.00
N ASP A 140 57.44 -1.25 25.26
CA ASP A 140 56.93 -2.60 25.55
C ASP A 140 57.79 -3.72 24.92
N ILE A 141 58.78 -3.37 24.09
CA ILE A 141 59.68 -4.33 23.41
C ILE A 141 60.93 -4.64 24.26
N ASP A 142 61.26 -3.76 25.21
CA ASP A 142 62.49 -3.82 26.01
C ASP A 142 62.28 -4.24 27.49
N GLN A 143 61.08 -4.75 27.86
CA GLN A 143 60.81 -5.36 29.19
C GLN A 143 60.81 -6.90 29.12
#